data_AF-A0A969BBQ3-F1
#
_entry.id   AF-A0A969BBQ3-F1
#
_cell.length_a   1.000
_cell.length_b   1.000
_cell.length_c   1.000
_cell.angle_alpha   90.00
_cell.angle_beta   90.00
_cell.angle_gamma   90.00
#
_symmetry.space_group_name_H-M   'P 1'
#
loop_
_entity.id
_entity.type
_entity.pdbx_description
1 polymer ?
#
loop_
_entity_poly.entity_id
_entity_poly.type
_entity_poly.pdbx_seq_one_letter_code
_entity_poly.pdbx_strand_id
1 'polypeptide(L)'
;MAGGDYIKAKQAFNYALSVKPGEILPTQKIAEIDKEISQRNLELEEKRQKELAYQESMSQGDGLLARGNAGEAKDAYQMALSNKPNDKQAIDNIRKIDTQLAQQQREEAEKRSMEEAFSNLMAEANRLLNEGQYQAAKSKATQALALKANDTGAKDLVSRADKLLAGEQQAQAEQKQKEARYNALMTEANNYFNKADYVSAKKAYGDALAIDGTDDYPKKRINQIDDILNKLAEQKTPRQLLCRLPG
;
A
#
# COMPACT_ATOMS: atom_id res chain seq x y z
N MET A 1 -2.71 -30.68 61.21
CA MET A 1 -2.88 -31.84 62.11
C MET A 1 -1.56 -32.34 62.69
N ALA A 2 -0.49 -32.52 61.89
CA ALA A 2 0.76 -33.11 62.39
C ALA A 2 1.55 -32.29 63.46
N GLY A 3 1.42 -30.96 63.54
CA GLY A 3 2.10 -30.17 64.57
C GLY A 3 1.69 -30.51 66.01
N GLY A 4 0.44 -30.97 66.21
CA GLY A 4 -0.04 -31.39 67.52
C GLY A 4 0.53 -32.74 67.98
N ASP A 5 0.92 -33.59 67.03
CA ASP A 5 1.43 -34.93 67.31
C ASP A 5 2.90 -34.89 67.76
N TYR A 6 3.73 -34.01 67.17
CA TYR A 6 5.11 -33.78 67.63
C TYR A 6 5.19 -33.18 69.03
N ILE A 7 4.27 -32.27 69.38
CA ILE A 7 4.22 -31.68 70.72
C ILE A 7 3.86 -32.73 71.76
N LYS A 8 2.88 -33.60 71.47
CA LYS A 8 2.52 -34.73 72.35
C LYS A 8 3.66 -35.75 72.47
N ALA A 9 4.33 -36.08 71.37
CA ALA A 9 5.48 -36.98 71.37
C ALA A 9 6.63 -36.41 72.22
N LYS A 10 6.93 -35.12 72.07
CA LYS A 10 7.94 -34.41 72.88
C LYS A 10 7.58 -34.41 74.36
N GLN A 11 6.31 -34.19 74.71
CA GLN A 11 5.82 -34.27 76.10
C GLN A 11 5.99 -35.68 76.68
N ALA A 12 5.69 -36.74 75.92
CA ALA A 12 5.86 -38.12 76.36
C ALA A 12 7.34 -38.49 76.59
N PHE A 13 8.27 -38.06 75.72
CA PHE A 13 9.70 -38.29 75.90
C PHE A 13 10.29 -37.46 77.06
N ASN A 14 9.84 -36.22 77.25
CA ASN A 14 10.20 -35.42 78.41
C ASN A 14 9.71 -36.04 79.72
N TYR A 15 8.50 -36.61 79.72
CA TYR A 15 7.99 -37.37 80.86
C TYR A 15 8.84 -38.60 81.14
N ALA A 16 9.24 -39.37 80.12
CA ALA A 16 10.14 -40.51 80.27
C ALA A 16 11.49 -40.11 80.92
N LEU A 17 12.06 -38.95 80.55
CA LEU A 17 13.28 -38.41 81.16
C LEU A 17 13.07 -37.94 82.60
N SER A 18 11.87 -37.47 82.95
CA SER A 18 11.54 -37.11 84.34
C SER A 18 11.43 -38.32 85.26
N VAL A 19 10.98 -39.46 84.72
CA VAL A 19 10.89 -40.74 85.45
C VAL A 19 12.25 -41.43 85.52
N LYS A 20 13.07 -41.35 84.47
CA LYS A 20 14.42 -41.93 84.43
C LYS A 20 15.43 -40.96 83.79
N PRO A 21 16.10 -40.11 84.60
CA PRO A 21 17.09 -39.16 84.11
C PRO A 21 18.32 -39.85 83.52
N GLY A 22 18.94 -39.23 82.51
CA GLY A 22 20.19 -39.71 81.90
C GLY A 22 20.04 -40.69 80.73
N GLU A 23 18.80 -41.01 80.34
CA GLU A 23 18.54 -41.88 79.18
C GLU A 23 18.88 -41.21 77.85
N ILE A 24 19.67 -41.90 77.02
CA ILE A 24 20.16 -41.39 75.74
C ILE A 24 19.04 -41.35 74.70
N LEU A 25 18.20 -42.39 74.63
CA LEU A 25 17.19 -42.55 73.58
C LEU A 25 16.10 -41.46 73.61
N PRO A 26 15.43 -41.15 74.74
CA PRO A 26 14.44 -40.07 74.77
C PRO A 26 15.06 -38.70 74.45
N THR A 27 16.30 -38.45 74.91
CA THR A 27 17.05 -37.22 74.60
C THR A 27 17.31 -37.08 73.10
N GLN A 28 17.76 -38.16 72.43
CA GLN A 28 17.94 -38.18 70.98
C GLN A 28 16.62 -37.97 70.22
N LYS A 29 15.53 -38.59 70.68
CA LYS A 29 14.20 -38.45 70.04
C LYS A 29 13.65 -37.04 70.15
N ILE A 30 13.87 -36.35 71.27
CA ILE A 30 13.50 -34.94 71.41
C ILE A 30 14.28 -34.06 70.43
N ALA A 31 15.58 -34.27 70.27
CA ALA A 31 16.41 -33.52 69.32
C ALA A 31 16.00 -33.75 67.86
N GLU A 32 15.66 -34.99 67.49
CA GLU A 32 15.10 -35.33 66.17
C GLU A 32 13.77 -34.60 65.92
N ILE A 33 12.84 -34.64 66.88
CA ILE A 33 11.54 -33.95 66.81
C ILE A 33 11.74 -32.44 66.65
N ASP A 34 12.66 -31.83 67.40
CA ASP A 34 12.92 -30.39 67.32
C ASP A 34 13.49 -29.97 65.96
N LYS A 35 14.35 -30.80 65.39
CA LYS A 35 14.87 -30.60 64.02
C LYS A 35 13.73 -30.66 62.98
N GLU A 36 12.83 -31.63 63.09
CA GLU A 36 11.72 -31.81 62.16
C GLU A 36 10.69 -30.65 62.27
N ILE A 37 10.39 -30.19 63.49
CA ILE A 37 9.55 -29.00 63.72
C ILE A 37 10.20 -27.76 63.06
N SER A 38 11.51 -27.57 63.25
CA SER A 38 12.23 -26.43 62.67
C SER A 38 12.21 -26.46 61.14
N GLN A 39 12.50 -27.62 60.52
CA GLN A 39 12.44 -27.80 59.07
C GLN A 39 11.04 -27.53 58.52
N ARG A 40 10.01 -28.07 59.17
CA ARG A 40 8.62 -27.86 58.76
C ARG A 40 8.19 -26.40 58.87
N ASN A 41 8.62 -25.70 59.92
CA ASN A 41 8.33 -24.28 60.07
C ASN A 41 9.01 -23.46 58.97
N LEU A 42 10.24 -23.80 58.59
CA LEU A 42 10.93 -23.17 57.46
C LEU A 42 10.19 -23.43 56.13
N GLU A 43 9.80 -24.68 55.87
CA GLU A 43 9.03 -25.04 54.66
C GLU A 43 7.66 -24.33 54.60
N LEU A 44 6.98 -24.18 55.74
CA LEU A 44 5.71 -23.46 55.82
C LEU A 44 5.89 -21.97 55.52
N GLU A 45 6.96 -21.36 56.05
CA GLU A 45 7.26 -19.97 55.78
C GLU A 45 7.66 -19.77 54.32
N GLU A 46 8.50 -20.64 53.74
CA GLU A 46 8.82 -20.62 52.31
C GLU A 46 7.57 -20.75 51.43
N LYS A 47 6.64 -21.65 51.78
CA LYS A 47 5.35 -21.78 51.09
C LYS A 47 4.51 -20.51 51.19
N ARG A 48 4.50 -19.87 52.37
CA ARG A 48 3.79 -18.61 52.59
C ARG A 48 4.38 -17.48 51.75
N GLN A 49 5.71 -17.37 51.70
CA GLN A 49 6.38 -16.34 50.90
C GLN A 49 6.13 -16.55 49.40
N LYS A 50 6.15 -17.79 48.91
CA LYS A 50 5.78 -18.10 47.52
C LYS A 50 4.33 -17.74 47.21
N GLU A 51 3.41 -18.01 48.12
CA GLU A 51 1.99 -17.64 47.94
C GLU A 51 1.79 -16.12 47.91
N LEU A 52 2.47 -15.37 48.78
CA LEU A 52 2.45 -13.90 48.75
C LEU A 52 3.02 -13.34 47.44
N ALA A 53 4.19 -13.83 47.03
CA ALA A 53 4.82 -13.42 45.78
C ALA A 53 3.96 -13.77 44.55
N TYR A 54 3.28 -14.91 44.57
CA TYR A 54 2.29 -15.28 43.55
C TYR A 54 1.14 -14.27 43.49
N GLN A 55 0.51 -13.95 44.63
CA GLN A 55 -0.62 -13.01 44.69
C GLN A 55 -0.24 -11.60 44.23
N GLU A 56 0.94 -11.13 44.64
CA GLU A 56 1.49 -9.85 44.21
C GLU A 56 1.71 -9.83 42.69
N SER A 57 2.33 -10.87 42.14
CA SER A 57 2.59 -11.01 40.70
C SER A 57 1.30 -11.05 39.88
N MET A 58 0.28 -11.76 40.37
CA MET A 58 -1.05 -11.80 39.73
C MET A 58 -1.70 -10.42 39.71
N SER A 59 -1.74 -9.74 40.86
CA SER A 59 -2.31 -8.39 41.00
C SER A 59 -1.57 -7.36 40.13
N GLN A 60 -0.24 -7.46 40.06
CA GLN A 60 0.59 -6.63 39.19
C GLN A 60 0.26 -6.89 37.72
N GLY A 61 0.17 -8.15 37.30
CA GLY A 61 -0.21 -8.53 35.93
C GLY A 61 -1.58 -8.01 35.53
N ASP A 62 -2.59 -8.14 36.42
CA ASP A 62 -3.94 -7.63 36.20
C ASP A 62 -3.93 -6.10 36.06
N GLY A 63 -3.20 -5.40 36.93
CA GLY A 63 -3.08 -3.95 36.91
C GLY A 63 -2.37 -3.41 35.66
N LEU A 64 -1.32 -4.11 35.20
CA LEU A 64 -0.59 -3.77 33.97
C LEU A 64 -1.47 -4.00 32.73
N LEU A 65 -2.21 -5.12 32.69
CA LEU A 65 -3.10 -5.43 31.59
C LEU A 65 -4.24 -4.41 31.49
N ALA A 66 -4.80 -3.98 32.63
CA ALA A 66 -5.83 -2.94 32.68
C ALA A 66 -5.33 -1.57 32.14
N ARG A 67 -4.02 -1.31 32.21
CA ARG A 67 -3.38 -0.11 31.66
C ARG A 67 -2.97 -0.27 30.18
N GLY A 68 -3.15 -1.45 29.60
CA GLY A 68 -2.74 -1.76 28.23
C GLY A 68 -1.27 -2.19 28.09
N ASN A 69 -0.53 -2.34 29.19
CA ASN A 69 0.88 -2.77 29.18
C ASN A 69 0.97 -4.30 29.07
N ALA A 70 0.56 -4.84 27.92
CA ALA A 70 0.43 -6.28 27.72
C ALA A 70 1.75 -7.06 27.87
N GLY A 71 2.88 -6.48 27.42
CA GLY A 71 4.21 -7.09 27.58
C GLY A 71 4.61 -7.23 29.04
N GLU A 72 4.55 -6.14 29.80
CA GLU A 72 4.87 -6.15 31.24
C GLU A 72 3.89 -7.03 32.04
N ALA A 73 2.61 -7.06 31.64
CA ALA A 73 1.61 -7.93 32.26
C ALA A 73 1.97 -9.41 32.07
N LYS A 74 2.45 -9.79 30.88
CA LYS A 74 2.92 -11.15 30.58
C LYS A 74 4.07 -11.54 31.51
N ASP A 75 5.05 -10.66 31.69
CA ASP A 75 6.20 -10.90 32.57
C ASP A 75 5.74 -11.10 34.03
N ALA A 76 4.80 -10.30 34.51
CA ALA A 76 4.23 -10.45 35.85
C ALA A 76 3.49 -11.80 36.02
N TYR A 77 2.71 -12.25 35.03
CA TYR A 77 2.09 -13.58 35.11
C TYR A 77 3.12 -14.73 35.02
N GLN A 78 4.25 -14.55 34.32
CA GLN A 78 5.34 -15.51 34.32
C GLN A 78 6.04 -15.59 35.68
N MET A 79 6.18 -14.45 36.39
CA MET A 79 6.63 -14.42 37.78
C MET A 79 5.64 -15.16 38.70
N ALA A 80 4.33 -14.99 38.48
CA ALA A 80 3.31 -15.74 39.20
C ALA A 80 3.48 -17.26 39.00
N LEU A 81 3.70 -17.72 37.76
CA LEU A 81 3.94 -19.14 37.46
C LEU A 81 5.25 -19.70 38.02
N SER A 82 6.25 -18.85 38.20
CA SER A 82 7.52 -19.24 38.85
C SER A 82 7.32 -19.55 40.34
N ASN A 83 6.37 -18.87 40.99
CA ASN A 83 6.00 -19.09 42.40
C ASN A 83 4.96 -20.21 42.57
N LYS A 84 4.02 -20.33 41.63
CA LYS A 84 2.96 -21.34 41.61
C LYS A 84 2.85 -22.01 40.23
N PRO A 85 3.65 -23.05 39.98
CA PRO A 85 3.64 -23.76 38.70
C PRO A 85 2.26 -24.38 38.40
N ASN A 86 1.90 -24.42 37.12
CA ASN A 86 0.63 -24.95 36.61
C ASN A 86 -0.63 -24.19 37.07
N ASP A 87 -0.49 -22.94 37.53
CA ASP A 87 -1.67 -22.11 37.79
C ASP A 87 -2.42 -21.82 36.49
N LYS A 88 -3.68 -22.27 36.44
CA LYS A 88 -4.51 -22.16 35.24
C LYS A 88 -4.81 -20.70 34.87
N GLN A 89 -5.01 -19.82 35.85
CA GLN A 89 -5.37 -18.43 35.59
C GLN A 89 -4.20 -17.68 34.96
N ALA A 90 -3.01 -17.82 35.52
CA ALA A 90 -1.80 -17.19 34.96
C ALA A 90 -1.49 -17.71 33.54
N ILE A 91 -1.62 -19.02 33.30
CA ILE A 91 -1.47 -19.61 31.96
C ILE A 91 -2.48 -19.04 30.97
N ASP A 92 -3.76 -18.98 31.35
CA ASP A 92 -4.83 -18.50 30.47
C ASP A 92 -4.67 -16.99 30.17
N ASN A 93 -4.21 -16.20 31.15
CA ASN A 93 -3.91 -14.77 30.96
C ASN A 93 -2.74 -14.55 29.99
N ILE A 94 -1.64 -15.30 30.15
CA ILE A 94 -0.51 -15.25 29.20
C ILE A 94 -0.96 -15.63 27.79
N ARG A 95 -1.76 -16.69 27.63
CA ARG A 95 -2.27 -17.12 26.32
C ARG A 95 -3.13 -16.04 25.66
N LYS A 96 -3.98 -15.36 26.43
CA LYS A 96 -4.80 -14.24 25.91
C LYS A 96 -3.92 -13.09 25.45
N ILE A 97 -2.93 -12.71 26.24
CA ILE A 97 -1.97 -11.66 25.89
C ILE A 97 -1.23 -12.03 24.60
N ASP A 98 -0.69 -13.25 24.49
CA ASP A 98 0.02 -13.71 23.31
C ASP A 98 -0.86 -13.66 22.05
N THR A 99 -2.13 -14.04 22.19
CA THR A 99 -3.11 -13.96 21.09
C THR A 99 -3.36 -12.51 20.67
N GLN A 100 -3.53 -11.60 21.63
CA GLN A 100 -3.75 -10.18 21.36
C GLN A 100 -2.52 -9.53 20.70
N LEU A 101 -1.31 -9.79 21.20
CA LEU A 101 -0.07 -9.27 20.63
C LEU A 101 0.15 -9.79 19.21
N ALA A 102 -0.10 -11.08 18.97
CA ALA A 102 -0.01 -11.66 17.63
C ALA A 102 -1.03 -11.03 16.67
N GLN A 103 -2.25 -10.75 17.13
CA GLN A 103 -3.28 -10.09 16.33
C GLN A 103 -2.89 -8.64 16.01
N GLN A 104 -2.39 -7.88 16.99
CA GLN A 104 -1.91 -6.51 16.79
C GLN A 104 -0.77 -6.46 15.76
N GLN A 105 0.22 -7.34 15.89
CA GLN A 105 1.33 -7.42 14.94
C GLN A 105 0.85 -7.75 13.52
N ARG A 106 -0.16 -8.61 13.36
CA ARG A 106 -0.75 -8.90 12.05
C ARG A 106 -1.47 -7.69 11.46
N GLU A 107 -2.29 -7.01 12.25
CA GLU A 107 -3.00 -5.80 11.81
C GLU A 107 -2.02 -4.67 11.43
N GLU A 108 -0.94 -4.49 12.19
CA GLU A 108 0.12 -3.53 11.87
C GLU A 108 0.86 -3.91 10.58
N ALA A 109 1.18 -5.19 10.39
CA ALA A 109 1.81 -5.68 9.17
C ALA A 109 0.89 -5.52 7.95
N GLU A 110 -0.40 -5.81 8.09
CA GLU A 110 -1.41 -5.61 7.04
C GLU A 110 -1.55 -4.12 6.68
N LYS A 111 -1.66 -3.24 7.68
CA LYS A 111 -1.70 -1.78 7.46
C LYS A 111 -0.45 -1.29 6.74
N ARG A 112 0.74 -1.75 7.16
CA ARG A 112 2.00 -1.38 6.54
C ARG A 112 2.08 -1.87 5.09
N SER A 113 1.71 -3.13 4.83
CA SER A 113 1.69 -3.70 3.49
C SER A 113 0.72 -2.95 2.57
N MET A 114 -0.45 -2.58 3.08
CA MET A 114 -1.43 -1.78 2.35
C MET A 114 -0.91 -0.36 2.04
N GLU A 115 -0.21 0.28 2.97
CA GLU A 115 0.42 1.59 2.77
C GLU A 115 1.53 1.53 1.71
N GLU A 116 2.40 0.53 1.78
CA GLU A 116 3.47 0.31 0.81
C GLU A 116 2.90 0.03 -0.59
N ALA A 117 1.87 -0.83 -0.69
CA ALA A 117 1.18 -1.09 -1.96
C ALA A 117 0.53 0.17 -2.54
N PHE A 118 -0.14 0.97 -1.70
CA PHE A 118 -0.73 2.24 -2.10
C PHE A 118 0.34 3.22 -2.60
N SER A 119 1.44 3.39 -1.85
CA SER A 119 2.54 4.27 -2.21
C SER A 119 3.16 3.88 -3.56
N ASN A 120 3.40 2.58 -3.78
CA ASN A 120 3.94 2.08 -5.04
C ASN A 120 2.99 2.33 -6.22
N LEU A 121 1.69 2.08 -6.06
CA LEU A 121 0.70 2.36 -7.10
C LEU A 121 0.63 3.85 -7.45
N MET A 122 0.72 4.73 -6.45
CA MET A 122 0.75 6.18 -6.64
C MET A 122 2.02 6.64 -7.36
N ALA A 123 3.18 6.12 -6.98
CA ALA A 123 4.44 6.43 -7.65
C ALA A 123 4.43 5.95 -9.12
N GLU A 124 3.94 4.74 -9.36
CA GLU A 124 3.83 4.18 -10.71
C GLU A 124 2.82 4.94 -11.56
N ALA A 125 1.65 5.30 -11.01
CA ALA A 125 0.66 6.13 -11.70
C ALA A 125 1.25 7.49 -12.13
N ASN A 126 1.97 8.16 -11.23
CA ASN A 126 2.66 9.43 -11.54
C ASN A 126 3.71 9.25 -12.65
N ARG A 127 4.56 8.21 -12.54
CA ARG A 127 5.58 7.90 -13.55
C ARG A 127 4.95 7.70 -14.92
N LEU A 128 3.92 6.85 -15.01
CA LEU A 128 3.19 6.56 -16.24
C LEU A 128 2.53 7.81 -16.83
N LEU A 129 1.98 8.68 -15.97
CA LEU A 129 1.39 9.95 -16.40
C LEU A 129 2.44 10.84 -17.08
N ASN A 130 3.64 10.93 -16.48
CA ASN A 130 4.76 11.71 -17.01
C ASN A 130 5.34 11.12 -18.30
N GLU A 131 5.25 9.81 -18.49
CA GLU A 131 5.66 9.09 -19.71
C GLU A 131 4.62 9.16 -20.84
N GLY A 132 3.47 9.82 -20.62
CA GLY A 132 2.39 9.90 -21.61
C GLY A 132 1.50 8.65 -21.65
N GLN A 133 1.73 7.67 -20.77
CA GLN A 133 0.96 6.43 -20.71
C GLN A 133 -0.31 6.60 -19.87
N TYR A 134 -1.17 7.53 -20.30
CA TYR A 134 -2.30 8.02 -19.49
C TYR A 134 -3.32 6.93 -19.11
N GLN A 135 -3.61 5.99 -20.02
CA GLN A 135 -4.52 4.87 -19.72
C GLN A 135 -3.94 3.95 -18.64
N ALA A 136 -2.63 3.68 -18.67
CA ALA A 136 -1.96 2.88 -17.66
C ALA A 136 -1.89 3.64 -16.32
N ALA A 137 -1.59 4.94 -16.35
CA ALA A 137 -1.60 5.82 -15.18
C ALA A 137 -2.97 5.81 -14.47
N LYS A 138 -4.06 5.96 -15.25
CA LYS A 138 -5.43 5.88 -14.74
C LYS A 138 -5.71 4.54 -14.06
N SER A 139 -5.29 3.44 -14.68
CA SER A 139 -5.46 2.09 -14.11
C SER A 139 -4.77 1.96 -12.76
N LYS A 140 -3.50 2.39 -12.65
CA LYS A 140 -2.73 2.33 -11.39
C LYS A 140 -3.32 3.23 -10.29
N ALA A 141 -3.74 4.45 -10.63
CA ALA A 141 -4.42 5.33 -9.68
C ALA A 141 -5.77 4.77 -9.22
N THR A 142 -6.51 4.08 -10.10
CA THR A 142 -7.77 3.41 -9.75
C THR A 142 -7.53 2.21 -8.81
N GLN A 143 -6.46 1.44 -9.02
CA GLN A 143 -6.03 0.41 -8.08
C GLN A 143 -5.67 1.01 -6.72
N ALA A 144 -5.00 2.17 -6.70
CA ALA A 144 -4.71 2.88 -5.44
C ALA A 144 -6.01 3.31 -4.73
N LEU A 145 -7.04 3.75 -5.46
CA LEU A 145 -8.38 4.03 -4.91
C LEU A 145 -9.11 2.78 -4.40
N ALA A 146 -8.85 1.60 -4.96
CA ALA A 146 -9.40 0.36 -4.42
C ALA A 146 -8.82 0.05 -3.02
N LEU A 147 -7.59 0.49 -2.74
CA LEU A 147 -7.01 0.44 -1.40
C LEU A 147 -7.54 1.59 -0.53
N LYS A 148 -7.52 2.82 -1.03
CA LYS A 148 -7.92 4.03 -0.30
C LYS A 148 -8.94 4.84 -1.09
N ALA A 149 -10.22 4.47 -1.00
CA ALA A 149 -11.31 5.04 -1.82
C ALA A 149 -11.47 6.56 -1.73
N ASN A 150 -11.04 7.17 -0.63
CA ASN A 150 -11.16 8.61 -0.38
C ASN A 150 -9.86 9.39 -0.54
N ASP A 151 -8.80 8.76 -1.06
CA ASP A 151 -7.55 9.46 -1.30
C ASP A 151 -7.71 10.55 -2.37
N THR A 152 -7.37 11.78 -2.02
CA THR A 152 -7.51 12.94 -2.90
C THR A 152 -6.47 12.96 -4.00
N GLY A 153 -5.24 12.50 -3.72
CA GLY A 153 -4.16 12.43 -4.70
C GLY A 153 -4.46 11.43 -5.81
N ALA A 154 -4.97 10.24 -5.46
CA ALA A 154 -5.35 9.22 -6.42
C ALA A 154 -6.53 9.66 -7.29
N LYS A 155 -7.54 10.35 -6.69
CA LYS A 155 -8.64 10.98 -7.44
C LYS A 155 -8.13 12.04 -8.42
N ASP A 156 -7.20 12.89 -8.00
CA ASP A 156 -6.59 13.90 -8.87
C ASP A 156 -5.83 13.25 -10.05
N LEU A 157 -5.06 12.20 -9.80
CA LEU A 157 -4.35 11.48 -10.85
C LEU A 157 -5.29 10.87 -11.89
N VAL A 158 -6.39 10.25 -11.46
CA VAL A 158 -7.41 9.75 -12.39
C VAL A 158 -7.98 10.89 -13.24
N SER A 159 -8.35 12.01 -12.61
CA SER A 159 -8.90 13.19 -13.30
C SER A 159 -7.90 13.78 -14.31
N ARG A 160 -6.62 13.88 -13.95
CA ARG A 160 -5.55 14.35 -14.84
C ARG A 160 -5.33 13.40 -16.01
N ALA A 161 -5.28 12.09 -15.75
CA ALA A 161 -5.13 11.08 -16.80
C ALA A 161 -6.32 11.14 -17.78
N ASP A 162 -7.55 11.29 -17.28
CA ASP A 162 -8.75 11.41 -18.12
C ASP A 162 -8.71 12.66 -19.02
N LYS A 163 -8.30 13.80 -18.47
CA LYS A 163 -8.16 15.04 -19.27
C LYS A 163 -7.11 14.89 -20.37
N LEU A 164 -5.98 14.25 -20.06
CA LEU A 164 -4.90 14.04 -21.03
C LEU A 164 -5.31 13.05 -22.13
N LEU A 165 -6.00 11.96 -21.78
CA LEU A 165 -6.58 11.02 -22.75
C LEU A 165 -7.58 11.69 -23.68
N ALA A 166 -8.47 12.52 -23.14
CA ALA A 166 -9.44 13.26 -23.95
C ALA A 166 -8.74 14.21 -24.93
N GLY A 167 -7.69 14.91 -24.47
CA GLY A 167 -6.87 15.76 -25.34
C GLY A 167 -6.17 14.99 -26.46
N GLU A 168 -5.61 13.82 -26.16
CA GLU A 168 -4.97 12.95 -27.15
C GLU A 168 -5.97 12.45 -28.20
N GLN A 169 -7.14 11.99 -27.75
CA GLN A 169 -8.22 11.53 -28.65
C GLN A 169 -8.72 12.65 -29.56
N GLN A 170 -8.86 13.87 -29.01
CA GLN A 170 -9.26 15.03 -29.79
C GLN A 170 -8.19 15.39 -30.84
N ALA A 171 -6.92 15.45 -30.45
CA ALA A 171 -5.83 15.74 -31.38
C ALA A 171 -5.74 14.69 -32.51
N GLN A 172 -5.92 13.41 -32.20
CA GLN A 172 -5.98 12.35 -33.20
C GLN A 172 -7.19 12.48 -34.12
N ALA A 173 -8.37 12.85 -33.59
CA ALA A 173 -9.57 13.06 -34.39
C ALA A 173 -9.40 14.26 -35.34
N GLU A 174 -8.84 15.37 -34.86
CA GLU A 174 -8.53 16.56 -35.66
C GLU A 174 -7.53 16.25 -36.77
N GLN A 175 -6.49 15.48 -36.47
CA GLN A 175 -5.51 15.05 -37.46
C GLN A 175 -6.15 14.19 -38.57
N LYS A 176 -6.96 13.19 -38.19
CA LYS A 176 -7.72 12.38 -39.16
C LYS A 176 -8.66 13.21 -40.02
N GLN A 177 -9.30 14.23 -39.44
CA GLN A 177 -10.19 15.12 -40.20
C GLN A 177 -9.42 15.98 -41.20
N LYS A 178 -8.24 16.50 -40.81
CA LYS A 178 -7.35 17.24 -41.72
C LYS A 178 -6.89 16.36 -42.88
N GLU A 179 -6.46 15.15 -42.60
CA GLU A 179 -6.05 14.18 -43.63
C GLU A 179 -7.20 13.84 -44.59
N ALA A 180 -8.40 13.59 -44.06
CA ALA A 180 -9.58 13.32 -44.90
C ALA A 180 -9.93 14.52 -45.80
N ARG A 181 -9.92 15.74 -45.26
CA ARG A 181 -10.20 16.97 -46.02
C ARG A 181 -9.13 17.23 -47.08
N TYR A 182 -7.86 17.01 -46.75
CA TYR A 182 -6.75 17.09 -47.69
C TYR A 182 -6.98 16.13 -48.87
N ASN A 183 -7.21 14.84 -48.59
CA ASN A 183 -7.43 13.82 -49.61
C ASN A 183 -8.65 14.12 -50.51
N ALA A 184 -9.73 14.65 -49.92
CA ALA A 184 -10.91 15.07 -50.67
C ALA A 184 -10.59 16.22 -51.65
N LEU A 185 -9.91 17.27 -51.19
CA LEU A 185 -9.49 18.40 -52.02
C LEU A 185 -8.53 17.96 -53.13
N MET A 186 -7.62 17.04 -52.82
CA MET A 186 -6.72 16.45 -53.82
C MET A 186 -7.48 15.69 -54.91
N THR A 187 -8.48 14.91 -54.52
CA THR A 187 -9.35 14.20 -55.48
C THR A 187 -10.11 15.17 -56.36
N GLU A 188 -10.71 16.20 -55.75
CA GLU A 188 -11.44 17.26 -56.45
C GLU A 188 -10.53 18.03 -57.42
N ALA A 189 -9.34 18.44 -56.98
CA ALA A 189 -8.37 19.17 -57.78
C ALA A 189 -7.90 18.36 -59.01
N ASN A 190 -7.61 17.08 -58.82
CA ASN A 190 -7.26 16.18 -59.93
C ASN A 190 -8.43 16.03 -60.92
N ASN A 191 -9.67 15.94 -60.43
CA ASN A 191 -10.85 15.85 -61.28
C ASN A 191 -11.07 17.12 -62.12
N TYR A 192 -10.94 18.31 -61.52
CA TYR A 192 -11.01 19.57 -62.27
C TYR A 192 -9.88 19.68 -63.29
N PHE A 193 -8.66 19.30 -62.90
CA PHE A 193 -7.50 19.31 -63.79
C PHE A 193 -7.74 18.42 -65.02
N ASN A 194 -8.24 17.20 -64.82
CA ASN A 194 -8.56 16.26 -65.90
C ASN A 194 -9.68 16.74 -66.82
N LYS A 195 -10.60 17.56 -66.31
CA LYS A 195 -11.67 18.22 -67.08
C LYS A 195 -11.20 19.51 -67.76
N ALA A 196 -9.92 19.87 -67.66
CA ALA A 196 -9.35 21.14 -68.10
C ALA A 196 -9.99 22.39 -67.46
N ASP A 197 -10.67 22.24 -66.32
CA ASP A 197 -11.10 23.36 -65.49
C ASP A 197 -9.95 23.80 -64.59
N TYR A 198 -8.99 24.49 -65.20
CA TYR A 198 -7.73 24.85 -64.57
C TYR A 198 -7.89 25.86 -63.41
N VAL A 199 -8.88 26.75 -63.48
CA VAL A 199 -9.11 27.73 -62.41
C VAL A 199 -9.60 27.04 -61.14
N SER A 200 -10.60 26.16 -61.25
CA SER A 200 -11.10 25.37 -60.13
C SER A 200 -10.04 24.40 -59.60
N ALA A 201 -9.27 23.77 -60.50
CA ALA A 201 -8.16 22.90 -60.10
C ALA A 201 -7.10 23.66 -59.30
N LYS A 202 -6.68 24.85 -59.75
CA LYS A 202 -5.68 25.67 -59.05
C LYS A 202 -6.15 26.03 -57.64
N LYS A 203 -7.43 26.44 -57.51
CA LYS A 203 -8.04 26.73 -56.22
C LYS A 203 -8.04 25.52 -55.30
N ALA A 204 -8.51 24.36 -55.76
CA ALA A 204 -8.59 23.15 -54.95
C ALA A 204 -7.20 22.64 -54.51
N TYR A 205 -6.18 22.70 -55.38
CA TYR A 205 -4.80 22.42 -54.97
C TYR A 205 -4.28 23.44 -53.95
N GLY A 206 -4.63 24.72 -54.08
CA GLY A 206 -4.28 25.76 -53.11
C GLY A 206 -4.93 25.53 -51.74
N ASP A 207 -6.20 25.15 -51.73
CA ASP A 207 -6.93 24.80 -50.49
C ASP A 207 -6.34 23.55 -49.83
N ALA A 208 -5.92 22.54 -50.61
CA ALA A 208 -5.22 21.36 -50.10
C ALA A 208 -3.86 21.75 -49.49
N LEU A 209 -3.09 22.60 -50.16
CA LEU A 209 -1.81 23.10 -49.69
C LEU A 209 -1.93 23.96 -48.41
N ALA A 210 -3.07 24.61 -48.21
CA ALA A 210 -3.34 25.34 -46.96
C ALA A 210 -3.57 24.40 -45.76
N ILE A 211 -3.91 23.12 -46.00
CA ILE A 211 -4.04 22.09 -44.96
C ILE A 211 -2.69 21.41 -44.69
N ASP A 212 -1.98 21.05 -45.75
CA ASP A 212 -0.62 20.51 -45.68
C ASP A 212 0.31 21.28 -46.63
N GLY A 213 0.99 22.29 -46.07
CA GLY A 213 1.92 23.14 -46.82
C GLY A 213 3.23 22.44 -47.19
N THR A 214 3.47 21.23 -46.65
CA THR A 214 4.70 20.48 -46.90
C THR A 214 4.59 19.61 -48.15
N ASP A 215 3.39 19.30 -48.64
CA ASP A 215 3.21 18.52 -49.86
C ASP A 215 3.63 19.33 -51.11
N ASP A 216 4.58 18.77 -51.86
CA ASP A 216 5.09 19.36 -53.10
C ASP A 216 4.23 19.04 -54.32
N TYR A 217 3.39 18.01 -54.28
CA TYR A 217 2.55 17.64 -55.41
C TYR A 217 1.50 18.73 -55.75
N PRO A 218 0.71 19.28 -54.80
CA PRO A 218 -0.17 20.40 -55.08
C PRO A 218 0.57 21.62 -55.63
N LYS A 219 1.77 21.94 -55.08
CA LYS A 219 2.60 23.06 -55.57
C LYS A 219 2.99 22.89 -57.03
N LYS A 220 3.50 21.69 -57.40
CA LYS A 220 3.88 21.37 -58.78
C LYS A 220 2.69 21.47 -59.72
N ARG A 221 1.51 21.00 -59.28
CA ARG A 221 0.28 21.09 -60.07
C ARG A 221 -0.19 22.53 -60.28
N ILE A 222 -0.10 23.37 -59.26
CA ILE A 222 -0.40 24.80 -59.37
C ILE A 222 0.50 25.47 -60.41
N ASN A 223 1.82 25.24 -60.35
CA ASN A 223 2.77 25.79 -61.33
C ASN A 223 2.46 25.31 -62.75
N GLN A 224 2.18 24.01 -62.92
CA GLN A 224 1.77 23.45 -64.20
C GLN A 224 0.51 24.11 -64.75
N ILE A 225 -0.49 24.34 -63.88
CA ILE A 225 -1.73 25.03 -64.26
C ILE A 225 -1.43 26.47 -64.70
N ASP A 226 -0.56 27.18 -63.99
CA ASP A 226 -0.18 28.55 -64.35
C ASP A 226 0.48 28.62 -65.72
N ASP A 227 1.37 27.68 -66.03
CA ASP A 227 1.97 27.58 -67.36
C ASP A 227 0.93 27.31 -68.45
N ILE A 228 -0.06 26.46 -68.18
CA ILE A 228 -1.16 26.16 -69.13
C ILE A 228 -2.03 27.40 -69.35
N LEU A 229 -2.43 28.09 -68.28
CA LEU A 229 -3.28 29.28 -68.36
C LEU A 229 -2.59 30.42 -69.11
N ASN A 230 -1.29 30.64 -68.88
CA ASN A 230 -0.50 31.64 -69.61
C ASN A 230 -0.46 31.34 -71.12
N LYS A 231 -0.18 30.09 -71.50
CA LYS A 231 -0.19 29.67 -72.92
C LYS A 231 -1.56 29.83 -73.57
N LEU A 232 -2.64 29.50 -72.85
CA LEU A 232 -4.01 29.67 -73.34
C LEU A 232 -4.38 31.16 -73.52
N ALA A 233 -3.87 32.04 -72.65
CA ALA A 233 -4.05 33.48 -72.78
C ALA A 233 -3.30 34.01 -74.02
N GLU A 234 -2.04 33.64 -74.21
CA GLU A 234 -1.22 34.02 -75.37
C GLU A 234 -1.84 33.60 -76.69
N GLN A 235 -2.41 32.38 -76.77
CA GLN A 235 -3.07 31.86 -77.98
C GLN A 235 -4.41 32.53 -78.30
N LYS A 236 -5.09 33.11 -77.30
CA LYS A 236 -6.28 33.95 -77.52
C LYS A 236 -5.91 35.37 -77.97
N THR A 237 -4.66 35.79 -77.81
CA THR A 237 -4.09 37.03 -78.36
C THR A 237 -3.22 36.80 -79.61
N PRO A 238 -3.81 36.65 -80.81
CA PRO A 238 -3.05 37.03 -82.01
C PRO A 238 -3.89 37.72 -83.10
N ARG A 239 -3.98 39.06 -83.09
CA ARG A 239 -4.09 39.90 -84.31
C ARG A 239 -3.94 41.43 -84.11
N GLN A 240 -2.99 41.95 -83.32
CA GLN A 240 -2.74 43.42 -83.33
C GLN A 240 -1.27 43.84 -83.49
N LEU A 241 -0.31 42.92 -83.64
CA LEU A 241 1.11 43.28 -83.73
C LEU A 241 1.79 42.97 -85.08
N LEU A 242 1.03 42.60 -86.11
CA LEU A 242 1.52 42.50 -87.49
C LEU A 242 0.76 43.46 -88.41
N CYS A 243 1.04 44.75 -88.24
CA CYS A 243 1.26 45.68 -89.36
C CYS A 243 2.04 46.87 -88.81
N ARG A 244 3.36 46.76 -88.94
CA ARG A 244 4.33 47.84 -88.85
C ARG A 244 3.96 48.90 -89.91
N LEU A 245 4.03 50.17 -89.49
CA LEU A 245 4.27 51.41 -90.26
C LEU A 245 5.27 51.18 -91.43
N PRO A 246 5.48 52.07 -92.44
CA PRO A 246 5.15 53.50 -92.58
C PRO A 246 4.70 53.89 -94.02
N GLY A 247 4.49 55.19 -94.30
CA GLY A 247 4.32 55.74 -95.65
C GLY A 247 3.47 56.99 -95.66
#